data_AF-A0A645ETE9-F1
#
_entry.id   AF-A0A645ETE9-F1
#
_cell.length_a   1.000
_cell.length_b   1.000
_cell.length_c   1.000
_cell.angle_alpha   90.00
_cell.angle_beta   90.00
_cell.angle_gamma   90.00
#
_symmetry.space_group_name_H-M   'P 1'
#
loop_
_entity.id
_entity.type
_entity.pdbx_description
1 polymer ?
#
loop_
_entity_poly.entity_id
_entity_poly.type
_entity_poly.pdbx_seq_one_letter_code
_entity_poly.pdbx_strand_id
1 'polypeptide(L)'
;MNRELSEFLSAKREQTIEVGGQTLKLRLLSAQETLELIDAAGDLTGSDAEISLRANAELVSRCLIARDAPAFSNAGEVLDALTAEEITSIAEAFEEFAKRFDVSAHVGMEEVEKLKKVSGTPITKGSNGAC
;
A
#
# COMPACT_ATOMS: atom_id res chain seq x y z
N MET A 1 -23.75 -20.29 -5.92
CA MET A 1 -22.50 -19.54 -5.63
C MET A 1 -21.39 -20.17 -6.44
N ASN A 2 -20.59 -19.39 -7.17
CA ASN A 2 -19.53 -19.91 -8.05
C ASN A 2 -18.37 -20.47 -7.21
N ARG A 3 -17.89 -21.69 -7.50
CA ARG A 3 -16.88 -22.40 -6.69
C ARG A 3 -15.55 -21.64 -6.65
N GLU A 4 -15.18 -21.04 -7.78
CA GLU A 4 -13.98 -20.22 -7.91
C GLU A 4 -14.06 -18.93 -7.07
N LEU A 5 -15.24 -18.30 -7.00
CA LEU A 5 -15.44 -17.13 -6.12
C LEU A 5 -15.39 -17.55 -4.66
N SER A 6 -15.94 -18.72 -4.29
CA SER A 6 -15.80 -19.21 -2.91
C SER A 6 -14.36 -19.58 -2.57
N GLU A 7 -13.59 -20.16 -3.49
CA GLU A 7 -12.17 -20.45 -3.28
C GLU A 7 -11.37 -19.16 -3.12
N PHE A 8 -11.61 -18.15 -3.97
CA PHE A 8 -10.99 -16.82 -3.89
C PHE A 8 -11.35 -16.03 -2.61
N LEU A 9 -12.58 -16.18 -2.12
CA LEU A 9 -13.02 -15.60 -0.84
C LEU A 9 -12.57 -16.44 0.36
N SER A 10 -12.27 -17.73 0.18
CA SER A 10 -11.80 -18.63 1.24
C SER A 10 -10.27 -18.65 1.39
N ALA A 11 -9.53 -18.19 0.38
CA ALA A 11 -8.09 -18.08 0.44
C ALA A 11 -7.73 -17.16 1.63
N LYS A 12 -6.94 -17.68 2.58
CA LYS A 12 -6.47 -16.89 3.72
C LYS A 12 -5.62 -15.74 3.19
N ARG A 13 -6.18 -14.53 3.26
CA ARG A 13 -5.50 -13.26 2.92
C ARG A 13 -4.67 -12.74 4.09
N GLU A 14 -4.19 -13.65 4.92
CA GLU A 14 -3.42 -13.37 6.12
C GLU A 14 -2.16 -14.23 6.18
N GLN A 15 -1.04 -13.64 6.58
CA GLN A 15 0.23 -14.32 6.84
C GLN A 15 0.70 -13.98 8.25
N THR A 16 1.05 -14.98 9.05
CA THR A 16 1.68 -14.76 10.35
C THR A 16 3.13 -14.32 10.16
N ILE A 17 3.55 -13.28 10.88
CA ILE A 17 4.93 -12.80 10.95
C ILE A 17 5.35 -12.60 12.41
N GLU A 18 6.66 -12.59 12.66
CA GLU A 18 7.23 -12.23 13.96
C GLU A 18 7.84 -10.82 13.88
N VAL A 19 7.40 -9.93 14.76
CA VAL A 19 7.90 -8.55 14.86
C VAL A 19 8.24 -8.30 16.32
N GLY A 20 9.49 -7.94 16.64
CA GLY A 20 9.90 -7.64 18.02
C GLY A 20 9.63 -8.76 19.03
N GLY A 21 9.64 -10.03 18.60
CA GLY A 21 9.30 -11.19 19.44
C GLY A 21 7.79 -11.38 19.70
N GLN A 22 6.93 -10.65 18.99
CA GLN A 22 5.48 -10.82 19.00
C GLN A 22 4.99 -11.46 17.70
N THR A 23 4.08 -12.41 17.82
CA THR A 23 3.41 -13.02 16.68
C THR A 23 2.23 -12.15 16.24
N LEU A 24 2.35 -11.56 15.04
CA LEU A 24 1.34 -10.71 14.42
C LEU A 24 0.89 -11.31 13.08
N LYS A 25 -0.19 -10.79 12.49
CA LYS A 25 -0.63 -11.18 11.14
C LYS A 25 -0.51 -9.99 10.19
N LEU A 26 0.04 -10.22 9.00
CA LEU A 26 -0.14 -9.36 7.84
C LEU A 26 -1.43 -9.72 7.13
N ARG A 27 -2.26 -8.74 6.79
CA ARG A 27 -3.51 -8.90 6.06
C ARG A 27 -3.46 -8.09 4.76
N LEU A 28 -3.89 -8.69 3.65
CA LEU A 28 -4.06 -7.95 2.40
C LEU A 28 -5.10 -6.83 2.56
N LEU A 29 -4.76 -5.67 2.00
CA LEU A 29 -5.64 -4.51 1.96
C LEU A 29 -6.77 -4.74 0.96
N SER A 30 -7.94 -4.18 1.27
CA SER A 30 -8.99 -4.02 0.29
C SER A 30 -8.60 -2.98 -0.78
N ALA A 31 -9.25 -3.04 -1.95
CA ALA A 31 -9.00 -2.08 -3.01
C ALA A 31 -9.22 -0.62 -2.56
N GLN A 32 -10.20 -0.38 -1.68
CA GLN A 32 -10.45 0.95 -1.11
C GLN A 32 -9.29 1.40 -0.21
N GLU A 33 -8.83 0.55 0.70
CA GLU A 33 -7.70 0.88 1.57
C GLU A 33 -6.42 1.17 0.77
N THR A 34 -6.22 0.47 -0.36
CA THR A 34 -5.12 0.75 -1.28
C THR A 34 -5.26 2.12 -1.95
N LEU A 35 -6.47 2.50 -2.40
CA LEU A 35 -6.70 3.83 -2.97
C LEU A 35 -6.45 4.95 -1.95
N GLU A 36 -6.93 4.76 -0.72
CA GLU A 36 -6.70 5.69 0.38
C GLU A 36 -5.21 5.82 0.75
N LEU A 37 -4.43 4.73 0.64
CA LEU A 37 -2.97 4.79 0.82
C LEU A 37 -2.28 5.60 -0.28
N ILE A 38 -2.69 5.40 -1.54
CA ILE A 38 -2.13 6.13 -2.67
C ILE A 38 -2.43 7.63 -2.56
N ASP A 39 -3.67 7.98 -2.17
CA ASP A 39 -4.08 9.36 -1.92
C ASP A 39 -3.25 9.98 -0.79
N ALA A 40 -3.18 9.31 0.36
CA ALA A 40 -2.37 9.76 1.50
C ALA A 40 -0.88 9.92 1.16
N ALA A 41 -0.31 9.03 0.33
CA ALA A 41 1.07 9.11 -0.12
C ALA A 41 1.31 10.28 -1.10
N GLY A 42 0.31 10.60 -1.94
CA GLY A 42 0.37 11.72 -2.89
C GLY A 42 0.44 13.10 -2.23
N ASP A 43 -0.09 13.21 -1.00
CA ASP A 43 -0.08 14.44 -0.21
C ASP A 43 1.18 14.61 0.66
N LEU A 44 2.09 13.62 0.68
CA LEU A 44 3.31 13.69 1.48
C LEU A 44 4.32 14.68 0.92
N THR A 45 4.93 15.46 1.82
CA THR A 45 6.00 16.41 1.50
C THR A 45 7.24 16.13 2.36
N GLY A 46 8.42 16.25 1.78
CA GLY A 46 9.69 16.02 2.49
C GLY A 46 10.77 15.51 1.54
N SER A 47 11.85 14.99 2.09
CA SER A 47 12.82 14.20 1.31
C SER A 47 12.22 12.85 0.89
N ASP A 48 12.74 12.25 -0.19
CA ASP A 48 12.29 10.95 -0.68
C ASP A 48 12.32 9.86 0.40
N ALA A 49 13.32 9.91 1.29
CA ALA A 49 13.44 9.00 2.43
C ALA A 49 12.33 9.21 3.48
N GLU A 50 11.99 10.46 3.80
CA GLU A 50 10.90 10.78 4.74
C GLU A 50 9.53 10.39 4.18
N ILE A 51 9.31 10.66 2.88
CA ILE A 51 8.08 10.28 2.18
C ILE A 51 7.94 8.76 2.18
N SER A 52 8.99 8.03 1.81
CA SER A 52 8.98 6.56 1.80
C SER A 52 8.70 5.98 3.18
N LEU A 53 9.35 6.49 4.22
CA LEU A 53 9.14 6.01 5.58
C LEU A 53 7.71 6.26 6.07
N ARG A 54 7.14 7.44 5.81
CA ARG A 54 5.76 7.77 6.18
C ARG A 54 4.74 6.92 5.43
N ALA A 55 4.95 6.70 4.13
CA ALA A 55 4.10 5.82 3.33
C ALA A 55 4.14 4.38 3.86
N ASN A 56 5.33 3.88 4.20
CA ASN A 56 5.49 2.56 4.80
C ASN A 56 4.82 2.48 6.18
N ALA A 57 4.92 3.51 7.00
CA ALA A 57 4.24 3.55 8.30
C ALA A 57 2.72 3.50 8.17
N GLU A 58 2.15 4.24 7.21
CA GLU A 58 0.71 4.20 6.92
C GLU A 58 0.28 2.81 6.42
N LEU A 59 1.06 2.19 5.54
CA LEU A 59 0.84 0.81 5.10
C LEU A 59 0.82 -0.16 6.30
N VAL A 60 1.84 -0.11 7.15
CA VAL A 60 2.00 -0.98 8.32
C VAL A 60 0.81 -0.83 9.29
N SER A 61 0.33 0.40 9.50
CA SER A 61 -0.80 0.65 10.41
C SER A 61 -2.09 -0.08 9.99
N ARG A 62 -2.26 -0.36 8.70
CA ARG A 62 -3.47 -0.99 8.14
C ARG A 62 -3.31 -2.50 7.92
N CYS A 63 -2.11 -2.94 7.54
CA CYS A 63 -1.85 -4.33 7.16
C CYS A 63 -1.49 -5.21 8.35
N LEU A 64 -0.96 -4.65 9.44
CA LEU A 64 -0.55 -5.41 10.61
C LEU A 64 -1.70 -5.57 11.60
N ILE A 65 -2.01 -6.82 11.94
CA ILE A 65 -3.16 -7.21 12.77
C ILE A 65 -2.66 -7.90 14.05
N ALA A 66 -3.12 -7.40 15.20
CA ALA A 66 -2.95 -8.00 16.51
C ALA A 66 -4.32 -8.42 17.07
N ARG A 67 -4.48 -9.70 17.45
CA ARG A 67 -5.73 -10.21 18.07
C ARG A 67 -7.01 -9.82 17.29
N ASP A 68 -6.95 -9.95 15.96
CA ASP A 68 -8.04 -9.70 15.01
C ASP A 68 -8.44 -8.22 14.79
N ALA A 69 -7.64 -7.27 15.29
CA ALA A 69 -7.77 -5.84 14.99
C ALA A 69 -6.44 -5.26 14.48
N PRO A 70 -6.44 -4.10 13.79
CA PRO A 70 -5.19 -3.39 13.47
C PRO A 70 -4.31 -3.23 14.71
N ALA A 71 -3.03 -3.56 14.58
CA ALA A 71 -2.06 -3.49 15.66
C ALA A 71 -1.78 -2.04 16.08
N PHE A 72 -2.01 -1.09 15.17
CA PHE A 72 -1.82 0.33 15.36
C PHE A 72 -3.05 1.09 14.84
N SER A 73 -3.32 2.24 15.41
CA SER A 73 -4.46 3.09 15.07
C SER A 73 -4.21 3.98 13.86
N ASN A 74 -2.94 4.35 13.61
CA ASN A 74 -2.50 5.23 12.53
C ASN A 74 -0.97 5.14 12.31
N ALA A 75 -0.46 5.76 11.25
CA ALA A 75 0.99 5.82 10.96
C ALA A 75 1.83 6.49 12.06
N GLY A 76 1.27 7.46 12.80
CA GLY A 76 1.99 8.13 13.88
C GLY A 76 2.36 7.15 15.00
N GLU A 77 1.40 6.30 15.39
CA GLU A 77 1.64 5.26 16.39
C GLU A 77 2.70 4.24 15.93
N VAL A 78 2.74 3.94 14.62
CA VAL A 78 3.78 3.09 14.02
C VAL A 78 5.16 3.75 14.13
N LEU A 79 5.28 5.03 13.78
CA LEU A 79 6.54 5.78 13.84
C LEU A 79 7.04 5.97 15.27
N ASP A 80 6.14 6.04 16.25
CA ASP A 80 6.49 6.12 17.67
C ASP A 80 6.93 4.77 18.25
N ALA A 81 6.36 3.66 17.76
CA ALA A 81 6.56 2.33 18.32
C ALA A 81 7.68 1.52 17.66
N LEU A 82 7.94 1.73 16.37
CA LEU A 82 8.85 0.91 15.57
C LEU A 82 10.02 1.73 15.02
N THR A 83 11.15 1.07 14.82
CA THR A 83 12.28 1.65 14.12
C THR A 83 12.02 1.74 12.60
N ALA A 84 12.74 2.63 11.91
CA ALA A 84 12.64 2.73 10.45
C ALA A 84 13.01 1.43 9.72
N GLU A 85 13.92 0.64 10.28
CA GLU A 85 14.31 -0.68 9.74
C GLU A 85 13.19 -1.72 9.91
N GLU A 86 12.53 -1.75 11.06
CA GLU A 86 11.38 -2.63 11.29
C GLU A 86 10.20 -2.25 10.38
N ILE A 87 9.90 -0.96 10.24
CA ILE A 87 8.84 -0.48 9.35
C ILE A 87 9.11 -0.91 7.90
N THR A 88 10.35 -0.74 7.43
CA THR A 88 10.74 -1.12 6.07
C THR A 88 10.68 -2.63 5.88
N SER A 89 11.22 -3.41 6.83
CA SER A 89 11.16 -4.88 6.79
C SER A 89 9.73 -5.42 6.75
N ILE A 90 8.81 -4.82 7.49
CA ILE A 90 7.40 -5.23 7.49
C ILE A 90 6.73 -4.86 6.15
N ALA A 91 7.03 -3.69 5.60
CA ALA A 91 6.52 -3.27 4.29
C ALA A 91 7.00 -4.21 3.17
N GLU A 92 8.28 -4.59 3.16
CA GLU A 92 8.83 -5.57 2.21
C GLU A 92 8.16 -6.94 2.35
N ALA A 93 7.99 -7.44 3.59
CA ALA A 93 7.29 -8.69 3.85
C ALA A 93 5.82 -8.65 3.38
N PHE A 94 5.17 -7.49 3.47
CA PHE A 94 3.83 -7.27 2.94
C PHE A 94 3.81 -7.33 1.40
N GLU A 95 4.75 -6.67 0.72
CA GLU A 95 4.83 -6.72 -0.75
C GLU A 95 5.10 -8.15 -1.26
N GLU A 96 6.01 -8.88 -0.64
CA GLU A 96 6.28 -10.29 -0.94
C GLU A 96 5.05 -11.16 -0.74
N PHE A 97 4.28 -10.88 0.32
CA PHE A 97 3.03 -11.57 0.58
C PHE A 97 1.97 -11.24 -0.48
N ALA A 98 1.81 -9.96 -0.84
CA ALA A 98 0.84 -9.49 -1.82
C ALA A 98 1.09 -10.05 -3.24
N LYS A 99 2.36 -10.15 -3.64
CA LYS A 99 2.79 -10.74 -4.91
C LYS A 99 2.28 -12.18 -5.11
N ARG A 100 2.09 -12.95 -4.03
CA ARG A 100 1.58 -14.34 -4.11
C ARG A 100 0.12 -14.44 -4.58
N PHE A 101 -0.62 -13.34 -4.50
CA PHE A 101 -2.04 -13.28 -4.86
C PHE A 101 -2.28 -12.53 -6.17
N ASP A 102 -1.22 -12.19 -6.92
CA ASP A 102 -1.28 -11.26 -8.06
C ASP A 102 -1.83 -9.87 -7.67
N VAL A 103 -2.02 -9.62 -6.38
CA VAL A 103 -2.37 -8.32 -5.82
C VAL A 103 -1.08 -7.54 -5.77
N SER A 104 -0.79 -6.82 -6.84
CA SER A 104 0.39 -5.97 -6.84
C SER A 104 0.10 -4.78 -5.92
N ALA A 105 0.55 -4.88 -4.66
CA ALA A 105 0.56 -3.79 -3.70
C ALA A 105 1.58 -2.73 -4.12
N HIS A 106 1.32 -2.03 -5.22
CA HIS A 106 2.15 -0.91 -5.64
C HIS A 106 1.84 0.30 -4.73
N VAL A 107 2.40 0.28 -3.53
CA VAL A 107 2.67 1.50 -2.76
C VAL A 107 4.19 1.68 -2.75
N GLY A 108 4.75 1.81 -3.95
CA GLY A 108 6.17 2.07 -4.18
C GLY A 108 6.28 3.07 -5.34
N MET A 109 6.96 4.20 -5.10
CA MET A 109 7.02 5.38 -5.98
C MET A 109 7.55 5.12 -7.41
N GLU A 110 8.07 3.93 -7.71
CA GLU A 110 8.69 3.63 -9.01
C GLU A 110 7.71 3.61 -10.21
N GLU A 111 6.41 3.37 -9.98
CA GLU A 111 5.38 3.42 -11.04
C GLU A 111 4.61 4.74 -11.12
N VAL A 112 4.71 5.64 -10.12
CA VAL A 112 4.11 6.98 -10.19
C VAL A 112 4.79 7.82 -11.28
N GLU A 113 6.10 7.64 -11.48
CA GLU A 113 6.83 8.27 -12.58
C GLU A 113 6.45 7.74 -13.96
N LYS A 114 6.06 6.46 -14.07
CA LYS A 114 5.60 5.87 -15.33
C LYS A 114 4.16 6.28 -15.65
N LEU A 115 3.27 6.36 -14.66
CA LEU A 115 1.91 6.87 -14.85
C LEU A 115 1.87 8.34 -15.27
N LYS A 116 2.83 9.15 -14.81
CA LYS A 116 3.00 10.55 -15.27
C LYS A 116 3.46 10.66 -16.73
N LYS A 117 4.09 9.63 -17.28
CA LYS A 117 4.49 9.58 -18.71
C LYS A 117 3.35 9.23 -19.66
N VAL A 118 2.29 8.56 -19.20
CA VAL A 118 1.18 8.14 -20.08
C VAL A 118 0.06 9.18 -20.16
N SER A 119 -0.07 10.07 -19.16
CA SER A 119 -1.12 11.10 -19.12
C SER A 119 -0.74 12.44 -19.78
N GLY A 120 0.37 12.47 -20.54
CA GLY A 120 0.91 13.68 -21.16
C GLY A 120 0.57 13.89 -22.64
N THR A 121 -0.50 13.29 -23.18
CA THR A 121 -0.97 13.67 -24.53
C THR A 121 -1.87 14.90 -24.43
N PRO A 122 -1.45 16.09 -24.88
CA PRO A 122 -2.37 17.22 -24.97
C PRO A 122 -3.47 16.89 -25.99
N ILE A 123 -4.70 16.83 -25.49
CA ILE A 123 -5.90 16.80 -26.31
C ILE A 123 -5.94 18.05 -27.21
N THR A 124 -6.05 17.80 -28.50
CA THR A 124 -6.18 18.77 -29.58
C THR A 124 -7.42 19.65 -29.38
N LYS A 125 -7.21 20.96 -29.18
CA LYS A 125 -8.29 21.94 -29.34
C LYS A 125 -8.32 22.40 -30.80
N GLY A 126 -9.24 21.83 -31.57
CA GLY A 126 -9.62 22.34 -32.88
C GLY A 126 -10.20 23.75 -32.76
N SER A 127 -9.86 24.61 -33.71
CA SER A 127 -10.66 25.76 -34.09
C SER A 127 -10.46 25.99 -35.58
N ASN A 128 -11.52 25.66 -36.34
CA ASN A 128 -11.70 25.91 -37.76
C ASN A 128 -12.09 27.38 -37.99
N GLY A 129 -11.60 27.95 -39.10
CA GLY A 129 -12.16 29.11 -39.81
C GLY A 129 -11.71 30.48 -39.30
N ALA A 130 -11.50 31.52 -40.13
CA ALA A 130 -11.74 31.70 -41.56
C ALA A 130 -11.00 32.97 -42.06
N CYS A 131 -10.84 33.04 -43.39
CA CYS A 131 -10.48 34.18 -44.25
C CYS A 131 -9.01 34.60 -44.32
#